data_AF-A0A968DLX9-F1
#
_entry.id   AF-A0A968DLX9-F1
#
_cell.length_a   1.000
_cell.length_b   1.000
_cell.length_c   1.000
_cell.angle_alpha   90.00
_cell.angle_beta   90.00
_cell.angle_gamma   90.00
#
_symmetry.space_group_name_H-M   'P 1'
#
loop_
_entity.id
_entity.type
_entity.pdbx_description
1 polymer ?
#
loop_
_entity_poly.entity_id
_entity_poly.type
_entity_poly.pdbx_seq_one_letter_code
_entity_poly.pdbx_strand_id
1 'polypeptide(L)' 'VAAATAAGPELTNESFREGLESLGSIDLPGTAFASFGPGKWDGDDGFRLVSYDPFAGEEGAFTPLTDLIDTAAG' A
#
# COMPACT_ATOMS: atom_id res chain seq x y z
N VAL A 1 5.91 -13.17 1.25
CA VAL A 1 6.38 -14.36 0.48
C VAL A 1 6.54 -14.03 -1.00
N ALA A 2 5.57 -13.38 -1.66
CA ALA A 2 5.63 -13.05 -3.09
C ALA A 2 6.94 -12.37 -3.56
N ALA A 3 7.38 -11.30 -2.89
CA ALA A 3 8.64 -10.62 -3.24
C ALA A 3 9.88 -11.53 -3.16
N ALA A 4 9.97 -12.39 -2.13
CA ALA A 4 11.07 -13.34 -2.00
C ALA A 4 10.99 -14.48 -3.03
N THR A 5 9.79 -14.88 -3.44
CA THR A 5 9.60 -15.82 -4.56
C THR A 5 10.02 -15.20 -5.88
N ALA A 6 9.69 -13.93 -6.12
CA ALA A 6 10.10 -13.18 -7.30
C ALA A 6 11.61 -12.92 -7.34
N ALA A 7 12.24 -12.70 -6.17
CA ALA A 7 13.69 -12.52 -6.02
C ALA A 7 14.51 -13.76 -6.41
N GLY A 8 13.90 -14.95 -6.36
CA GLY A 8 14.57 -16.20 -6.70
C GLY A 8 15.47 -16.75 -5.58
N PRO A 9 16.35 -17.71 -5.91
CA PRO A 9 17.08 -18.51 -4.91
C PRO A 9 18.21 -17.75 -4.21
N GLU A 10 18.80 -16.73 -4.84
CA GLU A 10 19.83 -15.90 -4.24
C GLU A 10 19.22 -14.68 -3.56
N LEU A 11 18.62 -14.90 -2.38
CA LEU A 11 17.91 -13.85 -1.65
C LEU A 11 18.89 -12.86 -1.00
N THR A 12 19.17 -11.79 -1.73
CA THR A 12 19.87 -10.57 -1.27
C THR A 12 18.90 -9.40 -1.13
N ASN A 13 19.32 -8.31 -0.49
CA ASN A 13 18.51 -7.07 -0.45
C ASN A 13 18.20 -6.53 -1.85
N GLU A 14 19.14 -6.66 -2.79
CA GLU A 14 18.97 -6.20 -4.17
C GLU A 14 17.95 -7.06 -4.92
N SER A 15 18.10 -8.39 -4.88
CA SER A 15 17.13 -9.31 -5.51
C SER A 15 15.73 -9.21 -4.88
N PHE A 16 15.65 -8.98 -3.56
CA PHE A 16 14.36 -8.80 -2.89
C PHE A 16 13.68 -7.50 -3.32
N ARG A 17 14.46 -6.42 -3.43
CA ARG A 17 14.00 -5.14 -3.93
C ARG A 17 13.47 -5.27 -5.37
N GLU A 18 14.23 -5.90 -6.26
CA GLU A 18 13.82 -6.15 -7.64
C GLU A 18 12.55 -7.03 -7.70
N GLY A 19 12.52 -8.08 -6.88
CA GLY A 19 11.35 -8.94 -6.73
C GLY A 19 10.11 -8.15 -6.28
N LEU A 20 10.26 -7.21 -5.34
CA LEU A 20 9.19 -6.34 -4.87
C LEU A 20 8.70 -5.40 -5.99
N GLU A 21 9.61 -4.71 -6.69
CA GLU A 21 9.26 -3.79 -7.79
C GLU A 21 8.57 -4.49 -8.97
N SER A 22 8.69 -5.82 -9.08
CA SER A 22 8.08 -6.61 -10.15
C SER A 22 6.64 -7.06 -9.89
N LEU A 23 6.11 -6.89 -8.67
CA LEU A 23 4.84 -7.52 -8.27
C LEU A 23 3.60 -6.87 -8.92
N GLY A 24 3.64 -5.58 -9.24
CA GLY A 24 2.45 -4.86 -9.70
C GLY A 24 1.36 -4.88 -8.63
N SER A 25 0.10 -5.02 -9.04
CA SER A 25 -1.04 -5.14 -8.12
C SER A 25 -0.95 -6.39 -7.24
N ILE A 26 -1.25 -6.22 -5.96
CA ILE A 26 -1.25 -7.29 -4.96
C ILE A 26 -2.49 -7.24 -4.07
N ASP A 27 -2.84 -8.38 -3.47
CA ASP A 27 -3.85 -8.43 -2.41
C ASP A 27 -3.18 -8.26 -1.04
N LEU A 28 -3.44 -7.13 -0.36
CA LEU A 28 -2.98 -6.87 1.00
C LEU A 28 -4.19 -6.79 1.96
N PRO A 29 -4.33 -7.71 2.93
CA PRO A 29 -5.47 -7.70 3.85
C PRO A 29 -5.60 -6.38 4.60
N GLY A 30 -6.78 -5.77 4.55
CA GLY A 30 -7.07 -4.48 5.19
C GLY A 30 -6.81 -3.26 4.30
N THR A 31 -6.24 -3.44 3.11
CA THR A 31 -5.99 -2.39 2.14
C THR A 31 -6.88 -2.62 0.91
N ALA A 32 -7.54 -1.57 0.42
CA ALA A 32 -8.45 -1.68 -0.72
C ALA A 32 -7.71 -1.68 -2.07
N PHE A 33 -6.62 -0.91 -2.16
CA PHE A 33 -5.81 -0.76 -3.37
C PHE A 33 -4.35 -0.93 -2.97
N ALA A 34 -3.68 -1.93 -3.54
CA ALA A 34 -2.29 -2.20 -3.20
C ALA A 34 -1.48 -2.66 -4.40
N SER A 35 -0.28 -2.11 -4.51
CA SER A 35 0.67 -2.45 -5.56
C SER A 35 2.11 -2.15 -5.14
N PHE A 36 3.04 -2.82 -5.80
CA PHE A 36 4.45 -2.46 -5.80
C PHE A 36 4.93 -2.24 -7.23
N GLY A 37 5.92 -1.37 -7.38
CA GLY A 37 6.48 -1.00 -8.68
C GLY A 37 7.84 -0.31 -8.51
N PRO A 38 8.53 -0.01 -9.61
CA PRO A 38 9.82 0.67 -9.56
C PRO A 38 9.79 1.95 -8.71
N GLY A 39 10.60 2.01 -7.66
CA GLY A 39 10.67 3.14 -6.74
C GLY A 39 9.47 3.31 -5.78
N LYS A 40 8.45 2.44 -5.86
CA LYS A 40 7.29 2.42 -4.97
C LYS A 40 7.50 1.39 -3.87
N TRP A 41 7.88 1.86 -2.68
CA TRP A 41 8.19 1.02 -1.52
C TRP A 41 7.07 0.95 -0.48
N ASP A 42 6.09 1.86 -0.57
CA ASP A 42 4.82 1.70 0.11
C ASP A 42 3.88 0.85 -0.78
N GLY A 43 3.16 -0.07 -0.15
CA GLY A 43 2.27 -0.98 -0.87
C GLY A 43 0.86 -0.43 -1.02
N ASP A 44 0.54 0.75 -0.50
CA ASP A 44 -0.83 1.26 -0.37
C ASP A 44 -1.11 2.30 -1.46
N ASP A 45 -2.09 2.03 -2.31
CA ASP A 45 -2.55 2.97 -3.34
C ASP A 45 -3.80 3.75 -2.90
N GLY A 46 -4.27 3.54 -1.68
CA GLY A 46 -5.46 4.20 -1.15
C GLY A 46 -5.18 5.62 -0.71
N PHE A 47 -5.88 6.59 -1.30
CA PHE A 47 -5.89 7.96 -0.83
C PHE A 47 -7.31 8.49 -0.57
N ARG A 48 -7.49 9.25 0.51
CA ARG A 48 -8.71 10.02 0.76
C ARG A 48 -8.45 11.17 1.71
N LEU A 49 -9.28 12.20 1.61
CA LEU A 49 -9.29 13.28 2.58
C LEU A 49 -10.12 12.89 3.81
N VAL A 50 -9.61 13.23 5.00
CA VAL A 50 -10.32 13.06 6.27
C VAL A 50 -10.27 14.36 7.08
N SER A 51 -11.29 14.58 7.90
CA SER A 51 -11.30 15.63 8.92
C SER A 51 -11.26 15.01 10.31
N TYR A 52 -10.53 15.61 11.24
CA TYR A 52 -10.58 15.19 12.63
C TYR A 52 -11.77 15.86 13.33
N ASP A 53 -12.67 15.04 13.87
CA ASP A 53 -13.78 15.48 14.71
C ASP A 53 -13.48 15.10 16.17
N PRO A 54 -13.23 16.07 17.08
CA PRO A 54 -12.95 15.78 18.48
C PRO A 54 -14.16 15.27 19.26
N PHE A 55 -15.37 15.34 18.70
CA PHE A 55 -16.60 14.85 19.34
C PHE A 55 -17.06 13.50 18.77
N ALA A 56 -16.35 12.95 17.78
CA ALA A 56 -16.68 11.66 17.21
C ALA A 56 -16.12 10.52 18.09
N GLY A 57 -17.01 9.78 18.74
CA GLY A 57 -16.62 8.68 19.65
C GLY A 57 -16.04 9.18 20.99
N GLU A 58 -15.45 8.27 21.77
CA GLU A 58 -14.91 8.60 23.10
C GLU A 58 -13.59 9.38 23.04
N GLU A 59 -12.81 9.23 21.97
CA GLU A 59 -11.46 9.81 21.84
C GLU A 59 -11.34 10.82 20.68
N GLY A 60 -12.43 11.15 20.00
CA GLY A 60 -12.38 11.81 18.69
C GLY A 60 -12.05 10.82 17.57
N ALA A 61 -12.38 11.17 16.33
CA ALA A 61 -12.15 10.29 15.19
C ALA A 61 -11.91 11.05 13.88
N PHE A 62 -11.20 10.40 12.95
CA PHE A 62 -11.08 10.87 11.58
C PHE A 62 -12.30 10.45 10.77
N THR A 63 -13.05 11.44 10.28
CA THR A 63 -14.24 11.24 9.45
C THR A 63 -13.88 11.42 7.96
N PRO A 64 -14.29 10.49 7.07
CA PRO A 64 -14.12 10.64 5.62
C PRO A 64 -14.73 11.96 5.11
N LEU A 65 -13.98 12.70 4.28
CA LEU A 65 -14.51 13.81 3.50
C LEU A 65 -14.68 13.45 2.01
N THR A 66 -13.91 12.49 1.53
CA THR A 66 -14.01 11.97 0.16
C THR A 66 -14.05 10.44 0.16
N ASP A 67 -14.48 9.87 -0.96
CA ASP A 67 -14.30 8.46 -1.23
C ASP A 67 -12.81 8.10 -1.25
N LEU A 68 -12.52 6.82 -1.00
CA LEU A 68 -11.19 6.26 -1.19
C LEU A 68 -10.93 6.13 -2.69
N ILE A 69 -9.87 6.76 -3.17
CA ILE A 69 -9.41 6.67 -4.55
C ILE A 69 -8.17 5.79 -4.66
N ASP A 70 -8.02 5.17 -5.83
CA ASP A 70 -6.83 4.42 -6.22
C ASP A 70 -5.81 5.38 -6.86
N THR A 71 -4.62 5.46 -6.28
CA THR A 71 -3.51 6.29 -6.75
C THR A 71 -2.36 5.47 -7.32
N ALA A 72 -2.61 4.20 -7.69
CA ALA A 72 -1.61 3.38 -8.36
C ALA A 72 -0.99 4.17 -9.52
N ALA A 73 0.35 4.16 -9.60
CA ALA A 73 1.06 4.74 -10.72
C ALA A 73 0.59 4.00 -11.99
N GLY A 74 -0.14 4.72 -12.86
CA GLY A 74 -0.58 4.20 -14.16
C GLY A 74 0.58 3.85 -15.09
#